data_AF-A0A7W0SZM7-F1
#
_entry.id   AF-A0A7W0SZM7-F1
#
_cell.length_a   1.000
_cell.length_b   1.000
_cell.length_c   1.000
_cell.angle_alpha   90.00
_cell.angle_beta   90.00
_cell.angle_gamma   90.00
#
_symmetry.space_group_name_H-M   'P 1'
#
loop_
_entity.id
_entity.type
_entity.pdbx_description
1 polymer ?
#
loop_
_entity_poly.entity_id
_entity_poly.type
_entity_poly.pdbx_seq_one_letter_code
_entity_poly.pdbx_strand_id
1 'polypeptide(L)'
;MLRIMLAAIVALGAFLVLETRADASPYVEYGIQDDAWLLGGPGTFDERLDQVDALGADVVRVNLRWDEIAAKRPVKPTSHLDPAYRWAAGMSCSAGCARAASCRS
;
A
#
# COMPACT_ATOMS: atom_id res chain seq x y z
N MET A 1 47.41 -3.46 35.13
CA MET A 1 46.48 -4.48 34.61
C MET A 1 45.01 -4.07 34.76
N LEU A 2 44.52 -3.70 35.95
CA LEU A 2 43.11 -3.30 36.17
C LEU A 2 42.64 -2.13 35.27
N ARG A 3 43.47 -1.10 35.08
CA ARG A 3 43.18 0.04 34.19
C ARG A 3 43.03 -0.37 32.71
N ILE A 4 43.77 -1.37 32.27
CA ILE A 4 43.73 -1.86 30.88
C ILE A 4 42.46 -2.71 30.68
N MET A 5 42.08 -3.53 31.66
CA MET A 5 40.83 -4.28 31.64
C MET A 5 39.60 -3.37 31.63
N LEU A 6 39.58 -2.32 32.45
CA LEU A 6 38.51 -1.32 32.45
C LEU A 6 38.39 -0.61 31.09
N ALA A 7 39.52 -0.21 30.49
CA ALA A 7 39.52 0.38 29.16
C ALA A 7 38.98 -0.58 28.09
N ALA A 8 39.34 -1.87 28.16
CA ALA A 8 38.85 -2.89 27.23
C ALA A 8 37.35 -3.14 27.37
N ILE A 9 36.82 -3.17 28.60
CA ILE A 9 35.38 -3.34 28.86
C ILE A 9 34.59 -2.14 28.37
N VAL A 10 35.07 -0.91 28.59
CA VAL A 10 34.43 0.31 28.09
C VAL A 10 34.45 0.36 26.56
N ALA A 11 35.56 -0.02 25.93
CA ALA A 11 35.66 -0.07 24.47
C ALA A 11 34.71 -1.11 23.86
N LEU A 12 34.59 -2.29 24.48
CA LEU A 12 33.68 -3.34 24.04
C LEU A 12 32.21 -2.94 24.24
N GLY A 13 31.89 -2.29 25.37
CA GLY A 13 30.57 -1.74 25.63
C GLY A 13 30.17 -0.65 24.64
N ALA A 14 31.10 0.24 24.25
CA ALA A 14 30.86 1.26 23.24
C ALA A 14 30.58 0.65 21.85
N PHE A 15 31.25 -0.44 21.49
CA PHE A 15 31.05 -1.13 20.22
C PHE A 15 29.66 -1.78 20.11
N LEU A 16 29.10 -2.25 21.23
CA LEU A 16 27.77 -2.86 21.28
C LEU A 16 26.63 -1.83 21.11
N VAL A 17 26.91 -0.53 21.27
CA VAL A 17 25.92 0.55 21.07
C VAL A 17 25.90 1.04 19.61
N LEU A 18 26.89 0.67 18.80
CA LEU A 18 26.84 0.84 17.34
C LEU A 18 26.04 -0.29 16.69
N GLU A 19 24.78 -0.45 17.09
CA GLU A 19 23.84 -1.20 16.26
C GLU A 19 23.56 -0.34 15.02
N THR A 20 24.10 -0.75 13.88
CA THR A 20 23.56 -0.34 12.58
C THR A 20 22.09 -0.72 12.60
N ARG A 21 21.20 0.28 12.67
CA ARG A 21 19.77 0.00 12.47
C ARG A 21 19.67 -0.71 11.13
N ALA A 22 19.00 -1.86 11.09
CA ALA A 22 18.64 -2.46 9.83
C ALA A 22 17.84 -1.40 9.07
N ASP A 23 18.47 -0.78 8.08
CA ASP A 23 17.88 0.30 7.30
C ASP A 23 16.72 -0.35 6.54
N ALA A 24 15.49 -0.06 6.97
CA ALA A 24 14.32 -0.49 6.25
C ALA A 24 14.39 0.14 4.85
N SER A 25 14.07 -0.63 3.81
CA SER A 25 14.10 -0.09 2.46
C SER A 25 13.24 1.18 2.39
N PRO A 26 13.80 2.31 1.90
CA PRO A 26 13.05 3.57 1.78
C PRO A 26 11.93 3.48 0.73
N TYR A 27 11.81 2.33 0.05
CA TYR A 27 10.81 2.04 -0.97
C TYR A 27 9.72 1.06 -0.50
N VAL A 28 9.66 0.73 0.81
CA VAL A 28 8.57 -0.11 1.32
C VAL A 28 7.29 0.72 1.36
N GLU A 29 6.28 0.25 0.64
CA GLU A 29 4.92 0.78 0.70
C GLU A 29 4.05 -0.15 1.53
N TYR A 30 3.26 0.41 2.45
CA TYR A 30 2.30 -0.34 3.25
C TYR A 30 0.91 -0.21 2.62
N GLY A 31 0.21 -1.33 2.50
CA GLY A 31 -1.06 -1.35 1.81
C GLY A 31 -2.05 -2.39 2.32
N ILE A 32 -3.31 -2.20 1.95
CA ILE A 32 -4.44 -3.06 2.30
C ILE A 32 -5.07 -3.63 1.03
N GLN A 33 -5.42 -4.91 1.07
CA GLN A 33 -6.14 -5.61 0.01
C GLN A 33 -7.42 -6.24 0.59
N ASP A 34 -8.42 -5.40 0.86
CA ASP A 34 -9.75 -5.82 1.31
C ASP A 34 -10.81 -4.98 0.58
N ASP A 35 -11.02 -5.32 -0.69
CA ASP A 35 -12.00 -4.67 -1.56
C ASP A 35 -13.45 -5.00 -1.16
N ALA A 36 -13.69 -6.16 -0.57
CA ALA A 36 -15.02 -6.53 -0.07
C ALA A 36 -15.47 -5.61 1.08
N TRP A 37 -14.60 -5.37 2.06
CA TRP A 37 -14.89 -4.44 3.15
C TRP A 37 -14.90 -2.99 2.64
N LEU A 38 -13.98 -2.61 1.76
CA LEU A 38 -13.93 -1.23 1.26
C LEU A 38 -15.18 -0.85 0.46
N LEU A 39 -15.72 -1.78 -0.34
CA LEU A 39 -16.91 -1.54 -1.17
C LEU A 39 -18.23 -1.82 -0.44
N GLY A 40 -18.28 -2.87 0.40
CA GLY A 40 -19.51 -3.38 1.01
C GLY A 40 -19.56 -3.30 2.54
N GLY A 41 -18.54 -2.73 3.17
CA GLY A 41 -18.46 -2.56 4.62
C GLY A 41 -19.49 -1.57 5.17
N PRO A 42 -19.58 -1.46 6.50
CA PRO A 42 -20.46 -0.49 7.15
C PRO A 42 -20.03 0.96 6.85
N GLY A 43 -20.99 1.88 6.92
CA GLY A 43 -20.76 3.31 6.65
C GLY A 43 -20.71 3.63 5.14
N THR A 44 -20.18 4.81 4.83
CA THR A 44 -19.94 5.28 3.47
C THR A 44 -18.56 4.85 2.97
N PHE A 45 -18.38 4.86 1.65
CA PHE A 45 -17.10 4.54 1.04
C PHE A 45 -15.99 5.52 1.47
N ASP A 46 -16.31 6.80 1.57
CA ASP A 46 -15.36 7.84 1.99
C ASP A 46 -14.92 7.64 3.45
N GLU A 47 -15.84 7.32 4.38
CA GLU A 47 -15.49 7.02 5.77
C GLU A 47 -14.53 5.82 5.90
N ARG A 48 -14.70 4.81 5.06
CA ARG A 48 -13.79 3.65 5.04
C ARG A 48 -12.43 4.00 4.43
N LEU A 49 -12.40 4.87 3.41
CA LEU A 49 -11.14 5.40 2.90
C LEU A 49 -10.41 6.23 3.94
N ASP A 50 -11.11 7.07 4.69
CA ASP A 50 -10.53 7.84 5.80
C ASP A 50 -9.96 6.91 6.87
N GLN A 51 -10.59 5.76 7.11
CA GLN A 51 -10.08 4.75 8.03
C GLN A 51 -8.83 4.05 7.49
N VAL A 52 -8.79 3.68 6.21
CA VAL A 52 -7.60 3.12 5.56
C VAL A 52 -6.45 4.13 5.60
N ASP A 53 -6.76 5.40 5.37
CA ASP A 53 -5.81 6.49 5.46
C ASP A 53 -5.25 6.67 6.87
N ALA A 54 -6.12 6.69 7.89
CA ALA A 54 -5.72 6.81 9.29
C ALA A 54 -4.82 5.64 9.77
N LEU A 55 -4.87 4.48 9.11
CA LEU A 55 -3.98 3.35 9.37
C LEU A 55 -2.58 3.51 8.76
N GLY A 56 -2.35 4.55 7.95
CA GLY A 56 -1.09 4.78 7.25
C GLY A 56 -0.86 3.82 6.09
N ALA A 57 -1.93 3.27 5.51
CA ALA A 57 -1.84 2.47 4.29
C ALA A 57 -1.89 3.38 3.07
N ASP A 58 -0.77 3.53 2.38
CA ASP A 58 -0.63 4.39 1.21
C ASP A 58 -1.15 3.71 -0.07
N VAL A 59 -1.23 2.38 -0.08
CA VAL A 59 -1.62 1.58 -1.25
C VAL A 59 -2.85 0.73 -0.96
N VAL A 60 -3.85 0.83 -1.84
CA VAL A 60 -5.00 -0.07 -1.83
C VAL A 60 -4.96 -0.95 -3.08
N ARG A 61 -5.01 -2.26 -2.89
CA ARG A 61 -5.12 -3.22 -4.00
C ARG A 61 -6.55 -3.72 -4.11
N VAL A 62 -7.08 -3.68 -5.33
CA VAL A 62 -8.45 -4.12 -5.64
C VAL A 62 -8.41 -5.32 -6.58
N ASN A 63 -9.36 -6.26 -6.41
CA ASN A 63 -9.53 -7.33 -7.37
C ASN A 63 -10.46 -6.86 -8.48
N LEU A 64 -10.02 -7.04 -9.72
CA LEU A 64 -10.84 -6.78 -10.89
C LEU A 64 -11.41 -8.10 -11.41
N ARG A 65 -12.73 -8.15 -11.56
CA ARG A 65 -13.43 -9.28 -12.12
C ARG A 65 -13.41 -9.26 -13.64
N TRP A 66 -12.65 -10.17 -14.24
CA TRP A 66 -12.47 -10.20 -15.69
C TRP A 66 -13.77 -10.43 -16.47
N ASP A 67 -14.71 -11.18 -15.89
CA ASP A 67 -16.05 -11.39 -16.46
C ASP A 67 -16.89 -10.11 -16.50
N GLU A 68 -16.65 -9.18 -15.57
CA GLU A 68 -17.31 -7.87 -15.55
C GLU A 68 -16.60 -6.87 -16.47
N ILE A 69 -15.27 -6.89 -16.49
CA ILE A 69 -14.43 -6.02 -17.33
C ILE A 69 -14.54 -6.40 -18.80
N ALA A 70 -14.48 -7.68 -19.15
CA ALA A 70 -14.48 -8.20 -20.51
C ALA A 70 -15.72 -9.07 -20.78
N ALA A 71 -16.89 -8.58 -20.36
CA ALA A 71 -18.18 -9.27 -20.53
C ALA A 71 -18.50 -9.62 -22.00
N LYS A 72 -17.91 -8.88 -22.95
CA LYS A 72 -17.96 -9.16 -24.39
C LYS A 72 -16.55 -9.41 -24.89
N ARG A 73 -16.43 -10.29 -25.88
CA ARG A 73 -15.14 -10.58 -26.52
C ARG A 73 -14.61 -9.31 -27.19
N PRO A 74 -13.40 -8.83 -26.85
CA PRO A 74 -12.78 -7.68 -27.51
C PRO A 74 -12.37 -8.03 -28.95
N VAL A 75 -12.43 -7.04 -29.82
CA VAL A 75 -12.00 -7.16 -31.22
C VAL A 75 -10.46 -7.19 -31.29
N LYS A 76 -9.79 -6.42 -30.41
CA LYS A 76 -8.34 -6.37 -30.26
C LYS A 76 -7.96 -6.60 -28.79
N PRO A 77 -7.82 -7.86 -28.33
CA PRO A 77 -7.54 -8.19 -26.93
C PRO A 77 -6.26 -7.56 -26.35
N THR A 78 -5.29 -7.22 -27.19
CA THR A 78 -4.04 -6.57 -26.77
C THR A 78 -4.16 -5.05 -26.59
N SER A 79 -5.26 -4.46 -27.04
CA SER A 79 -5.53 -3.03 -26.90
C SER A 79 -6.42 -2.81 -25.68
N HIS A 80 -5.86 -2.23 -24.60
CA HIS A 80 -6.65 -1.91 -23.40
C HIS A 80 -7.78 -0.90 -23.68
N LEU A 81 -7.69 -0.12 -24.78
CA LEU A 81 -8.73 0.82 -25.20
C LEU A 81 -9.85 0.19 -26.03
N ASP A 82 -9.86 -1.15 -26.19
CA ASP A 82 -10.97 -1.81 -26.89
C ASP A 82 -12.30 -1.50 -26.18
N PRO A 83 -13.34 -1.04 -26.90
CA PRO A 83 -14.61 -0.62 -26.30
C PRO A 83 -15.39 -1.78 -25.66
N ALA A 84 -15.00 -3.04 -25.91
CA ALA A 84 -15.54 -4.18 -25.18
C ALA A 84 -15.12 -4.20 -23.71
N TYR A 85 -14.01 -3.52 -23.34
CA TYR A 85 -13.57 -3.42 -21.96
C TYR A 85 -14.34 -2.35 -21.17
N ARG A 86 -14.89 -2.75 -20.03
CA ARG A 86 -15.65 -1.90 -19.12
C ARG A 86 -14.81 -1.49 -17.92
N TRP A 87 -13.69 -0.83 -18.16
CA TRP A 87 -12.77 -0.41 -17.09
C TRP A 87 -13.43 0.47 -16.02
N ALA A 88 -14.48 1.22 -16.38
CA ALA A 88 -15.27 2.02 -15.44
C ALA A 88 -15.84 1.19 -14.26
N ALA A 89 -16.14 -0.10 -14.48
CA ALA A 89 -16.61 -0.99 -13.41
C ALA A 89 -15.55 -1.23 -12.33
N GLY A 90 -14.27 -1.29 -12.71
CA GLY A 90 -13.15 -1.34 -11.76
C GLY A 90 -12.70 0.03 -11.27
N MET A 91 -12.86 1.07 -12.10
CA MET A 91 -12.36 2.41 -11.79
C MET A 91 -13.21 3.18 -10.77
N SER A 92 -14.45 2.78 -10.48
CA SER A 92 -15.29 3.47 -9.48
C SER A 92 -14.62 3.51 -8.10
N CYS A 93 -13.97 2.42 -7.70
CA CYS A 93 -13.15 2.35 -6.49
C CYS A 93 -11.90 3.24 -6.62
N SER A 94 -11.20 3.19 -7.77
CA SER A 94 -9.99 4.00 -8.00
C SER A 94 -10.24 5.51 -7.98
N ALA A 95 -11.40 5.98 -8.45
CA ALA A 95 -11.73 7.40 -8.49
C ALA A 95 -11.94 7.98 -7.08
N GLY A 96 -12.49 7.18 -6.17
CA GLY A 96 -12.59 7.57 -4.77
C GLY A 96 -11.25 7.52 -4.04
N CYS A 97 -10.42 6.50 -4.29
CA CYS A 97 -9.04 6.46 -3.77
C CYS A 97 -8.20 7.65 -4.28
N ALA A 98 -8.31 8.00 -5.55
CA ALA A 98 -7.60 9.14 -6.15
C ALA A 98 -8.01 10.48 -5.52
N ARG A 99 -9.30 10.61 -5.16
CA ARG A 99 -9.81 11.80 -4.46
C ARG A 99 -9.21 11.93 -3.06
N ALA A 100 -9.20 10.84 -2.29
CA ALA A 100 -8.57 10.81 -0.96
C ALA A 100 -7.07 11.13 -1.02
N ALA A 101 -6.34 10.59 -2.01
CA ALA A 101 -4.93 10.90 -2.23
C ALA A 101 -4.70 12.39 -2.57
N SER A 102 -5.58 13.03 -3.35
CA SER A 102 -5.41 14.43 -3.77
C SER A 102 -5.53 15.46 -2.63
N CYS A 103 -6.28 15.16 -1.56
CA CYS A 103 -6.42 16.00 -0.37
C CYS A 103 -5.14 16.12 0.48
N ARG A 104 -4.11 15.31 0.16
CA ARG A 104 -2.83 15.27 0.88
C ARG A 104 -1.77 16.24 0.32
N SER A 105 -2.09 16.96 -0.77
CA SER A 105 -1.20 17.91 -1.48
C SER A 105 -1.37 19.33 -0.98
#